data_AF-A0A940NU53-F1
#
_entry.id   AF-A0A940NU53-F1
#
_cell.length_a   1.000
_cell.length_b   1.000
_cell.length_c   1.000
_cell.angle_alpha   90.00
_cell.angle_beta   90.00
_cell.angle_gamma   90.00
#
_symmetry.space_group_name_H-M   'P 1'
#
loop_
_entity.id
_entity.type
_entity.pdbx_description
1 polymer ?
#
loop_
_entity_poly.entity_id
_entity_poly.type
_entity_poly.pdbx_seq_one_letter_code
_entity_poly.pdbx_strand_id
1 'polypeptide(L)' 'QNGICDSQEKVTALDSAVLTACAFSAGQSGEWASLADTVRTRILQTDLFRQICASCEWYALCRKIHTEKEFSR' A
#
# COMPACT_ATOMS: atom_id res chain seq x y z
N GLN A 1 25.91 6.00 11.21
CA GLN A 1 25.34 5.32 10.03
C GLN A 1 25.94 5.96 8.78
N ASN A 2 26.44 5.16 7.84
CA ASN A 2 27.23 5.59 6.66
C ASN A 2 26.41 6.28 5.55
N GLY A 3 25.33 7.01 5.91
CA GLY A 3 24.43 7.65 4.94
C GLY A 3 23.62 6.68 4.08
N ILE A 4 23.61 5.38 4.40
CA ILE A 4 22.85 4.35 3.70
C ILE A 4 21.50 4.17 4.42
N CYS A 5 20.41 4.20 3.67
CA CYS A 5 19.07 3.96 4.18
C CYS A 5 18.88 2.46 4.48
N ASP A 6 18.80 2.09 5.75
CA ASP A 6 18.55 0.71 6.19
C ASP A 6 17.13 0.21 5.83
N SER A 7 16.26 1.10 5.32
CA SER A 7 14.90 0.79 4.88
C SER A 7 14.73 0.71 3.37
N GLN A 8 15.79 0.91 2.58
CA GLN A 8 15.70 0.97 1.13
C GLN A 8 15.06 -0.30 0.52
N GLU A 9 15.50 -1.47 0.96
CA GLU A 9 14.96 -2.75 0.48
C GLU A 9 13.47 -2.90 0.80
N LYS A 10 13.05 -2.47 2.00
CA LYS A 10 11.64 -2.51 2.42
C LYS A 10 10.78 -1.59 1.56
N VAL A 11 11.25 -0.38 1.30
CA VAL A 11 10.55 0.60 0.46
C VAL A 11 10.44 0.08 -0.97
N THR A 12 11.53 -0.40 -1.56
CA THR A 12 11.53 -0.97 -2.92
C THR A 12 10.58 -2.16 -3.04
N ALA A 13 10.53 -3.03 -2.03
CA ALA A 13 9.62 -4.18 -1.99
C ALA A 13 8.14 -3.74 -1.92
N LEU A 14 7.83 -2.75 -1.08
CA LEU A 14 6.49 -2.19 -0.95
C LEU A 14 6.02 -1.57 -2.28
N ASP A 15 6.85 -0.73 -2.88
CA ASP A 15 6.52 -0.06 -4.15
C ASP A 15 6.28 -1.09 -5.26
N SER A 16 7.18 -2.07 -5.40
CA SER A 16 7.07 -3.11 -6.42
C SER A 16 5.82 -3.97 -6.24
N ALA A 17 5.45 -4.27 -5.00
CA ALA A 17 4.26 -5.05 -4.69
C ALA A 17 2.97 -4.28 -5.01
N VAL A 18 2.90 -2.99 -4.70
CA VAL A 18 1.76 -2.12 -5.06
C VAL A 18 1.62 -2.00 -6.57
N LEU A 19 2.71 -1.73 -7.28
CA LEU A 19 2.70 -1.64 -8.75
C LEU A 19 2.19 -2.94 -9.38
N THR A 20 2.69 -4.08 -8.90
CA THR A 20 2.30 -5.41 -9.39
C THR A 20 0.82 -5.71 -9.12
N ALA A 21 0.36 -5.51 -7.88
CA ALA A 21 -1.02 -5.80 -7.49
C ALA A 21 -2.04 -4.92 -8.24
N CYS A 22 -1.68 -3.65 -8.49
CA CYS A 22 -2.53 -2.70 -9.20
C CYS A 22 -2.34 -2.68 -10.72
N ALA A 23 -1.41 -3.49 -11.26
CA ALA A 23 -1.00 -3.45 -12.67
C ALA A 23 -0.62 -2.03 -13.14
N PHE A 24 0.09 -1.31 -12.28
CA PHE A 24 0.64 0.02 -12.58
C PHE A 24 2.08 -0.07 -13.05
N SER A 25 2.50 0.95 -13.79
CA SER A 25 3.90 1.16 -14.17
C SER A 25 4.50 2.32 -13.38
N ALA A 26 5.78 2.23 -13.02
CA ALA A 26 6.49 3.35 -12.42
C ALA A 26 6.49 4.56 -13.39
N GLY A 27 6.17 5.75 -12.88
CA GLY A 27 6.05 6.97 -13.69
C GLY A 27 4.73 7.13 -14.43
N GLN A 28 3.80 6.16 -14.31
CA GLN A 28 2.44 6.31 -14.84
C GLN A 28 1.73 7.47 -14.13
N SER A 29 1.04 8.30 -14.91
CA SER A 29 0.15 9.35 -14.42
C SER A 29 -1.31 9.04 -14.76
N GLY A 30 -2.24 9.61 -13.99
CA GLY A 30 -3.66 9.44 -14.19
C GLY A 30 -4.46 10.18 -13.14
N GLU A 31 -5.78 10.10 -13.25
CA GLU A 31 -6.71 10.66 -12.27
C GLU A 31 -6.51 10.02 -10.90
N TRP A 32 -6.33 10.85 -9.87
CA TRP A 32 -6.14 10.39 -8.50
C TRP A 32 -7.29 9.48 -8.04
N ALA A 33 -8.53 9.82 -8.39
CA ALA A 33 -9.70 9.05 -8.02
C ALA A 33 -9.62 7.59 -8.55
N SER A 34 -9.20 7.41 -9.80
CA SER A 34 -9.04 6.09 -10.42
C SER A 34 -7.91 5.28 -9.81
N LEU A 35 -6.77 5.93 -9.54
CA LEU A 35 -5.62 5.29 -8.88
C LEU A 35 -6.00 4.84 -7.45
N ALA A 36 -6.63 5.72 -6.69
CA ALA A 36 -7.07 5.45 -5.32
C ALA A 36 -8.14 4.35 -5.26
N ASP A 37 -9.07 4.32 -6.21
CA ASP A 37 -10.09 3.27 -6.31
C ASP A 37 -9.48 1.90 -6.62
N THR A 38 -8.53 1.86 -7.55
CA THR A 38 -7.80 0.63 -7.88
C THR A 38 -7.02 0.08 -6.69
N VAL A 39 -6.28 0.93 -5.98
CA VAL A 39 -5.54 0.51 -4.77
C VAL A 39 -6.50 0.02 -3.68
N ARG A 40 -7.63 0.71 -3.50
CA ARG A 40 -8.63 0.32 -2.50
C ARG A 40 -9.21 -1.06 -2.76
N THR A 41 -9.68 -1.29 -3.99
CA THR A 41 -10.38 -2.54 -4.37
C THR A 41 -9.43 -3.72 -4.51
N ARG A 42 -8.20 -3.50 -4.98
CA ARG A 42 -7.23 -4.59 -5.17
C ARG A 42 -6.41 -4.91 -3.94
N ILE A 43 -6.05 -3.90 -3.13
CA ILE A 43 -5.15 -4.09 -1.99
C ILE A 43 -5.91 -3.90 -0.68
N LEU A 44 -6.44 -2.69 -0.41
CA LEU A 44 -6.88 -2.31 0.94
C LEU A 44 -8.10 -3.08 1.44
N GLN A 45 -8.97 -3.55 0.54
CA GLN A 45 -10.16 -4.35 0.85
C GLN A 45 -9.94 -5.86 0.68
N THR A 46 -8.70 -6.30 0.46
CA THR A 46 -8.37 -7.72 0.27
C THR A 46 -7.31 -8.17 1.26
N ASP A 47 -7.06 -9.47 1.33
CA ASP A 47 -5.96 -10.03 2.14
C ASP A 47 -4.57 -9.56 1.68
N LEU A 48 -4.45 -8.98 0.47
CA LEU A 48 -3.20 -8.39 -0.02
C LEU A 48 -2.75 -7.22 0.83
N PHE A 49 -3.65 -6.47 1.47
CA PHE A 49 -3.26 -5.41 2.40
C PHE A 49 -2.32 -5.92 3.50
N ARG A 50 -2.66 -7.07 4.11
CA ARG A 50 -1.79 -7.69 5.12
C ARG A 50 -0.50 -8.21 4.50
N GLN A 51 -0.56 -8.83 3.33
CA GLN A 51 0.61 -9.43 2.69
C GLN A 51 1.65 -8.38 2.26
N ILE A 52 1.19 -7.26 1.72
CA ILE A 52 2.04 -6.17 1.22
C ILE A 52 2.49 -5.30 2.40
N CYS A 53 1.55 -4.83 3.23
CA CYS A 53 1.84 -3.78 4.18
C CYS A 53 2.32 -4.27 5.56
N ALA A 54 2.37 -5.58 5.86
CA ALA A 54 2.75 -6.05 7.21
C ALA A 54 4.14 -5.61 7.69
N SER A 55 5.07 -5.31 6.77
CA SER A 55 6.41 -4.79 7.07
C SER A 55 6.47 -3.26 7.17
N CYS A 56 5.37 -2.56 6.84
CA CYS A 56 5.27 -1.11 6.96
C CYS A 56 5.05 -0.71 8.42
N GLU A 57 5.79 0.30 8.88
CA GLU A 57 5.68 0.81 10.25
C GLU A 57 4.28 1.32 10.59
N TRP A 58 3.51 1.72 9.58
CA TRP A 58 2.16 2.26 9.75
C TRP A 58 1.06 1.20 9.64
N TYR A 59 1.41 -0.08 9.43
CA TYR A 59 0.42 -1.14 9.25
C TYR A 59 -0.62 -1.19 10.37
N ALA A 60 -0.19 -1.07 11.63
CA ALA A 60 -1.10 -1.11 12.78
C ALA A 60 -2.10 0.06 12.78
N LEU A 61 -1.67 1.26 12.36
CA LEU A 61 -2.52 2.43 12.23
C LEU A 61 -3.49 2.26 11.06
N CYS A 62 -2.97 1.93 9.88
CA CYS A 62 -3.78 1.73 8.68
C CYS A 62 -4.82 0.62 8.89
N ARG A 63 -4.46 -0.48 9.55
CA ARG A 63 -5.38 -1.57 9.86
C ARG A 63 -6.55 -1.09 10.72
N LYS A 64 -6.32 -0.28 11.75
CA LYS A 64 -7.43 0.30 12.56
C LYS A 64 -8.38 1.10 11.68
N ILE A 65 -7.85 2.00 10.85
CA ILE A 65 -8.66 2.83 9.94
C ILE A 65 -9.47 2.00 8.94
N HIS A 66 -8.85 0.95 8.38
CA HIS A 66 -9.51 0.10 7.38
C HIS A 66 -10.48 -0.92 8.00
N THR A 67 -10.30 -1.31 9.25
CA THR A 67 -11.22 -2.20 9.99
C THR A 67 -12.39 -1.44 10.62
N GLU A 68 -12.18 -0.20 11.09
CA GLU A 68 -13.23 0.62 11.74
C GLU A 68 -14.25 1.21 10.75
N LYS A 69 -13.95 1.23 9.44
CA LYS A 69 -14.88 1.73 8.41
C LYS A 69 -16.11 0.84 8.18
N GLU A 70 -16.15 -0.37 8.72
CA GLU A 70 -17.31 -1.26 8.64
C GLU A 70 -18.43 -0.89 9.64
N PHE A 71 -18.21 0.03 10.59
CA PHE A 71 -19.20 0.37 11.64
C PHE A 71 -19.96 1.70 11.44
N SER A 72 -19.76 2.38 10.30
CA SER A 72 -20.40 3.69 10.02
C SER A 72 -21.17 3.75 8.70
N ARG A 73 -21.74 2.63 8.25
CA ARG A 73 -22.75 2.61 7.17
C ARG A 73 -24.05 2.01 7.66
#